data_AF-S2YZF4-F1
#
_entry.id   AF-S2YZF4-F1
#
_cell.length_a   1.000
_cell.length_b   1.000
_cell.length_c   1.000
_cell.angle_alpha   90.00
_cell.angle_beta   90.00
_cell.angle_gamma   90.00
#
_symmetry.space_group_name_H-M   'P 1'
#
loop_
_entity.id
_entity.type
_entity.pdbx_description
1 polymer ?
#
loop_
_entity_poly.entity_id
_entity_poly.type
_entity_poly.pdbx_seq_one_letter_code
_entity_poly.pdbx_strand_id
1 'polypeptide(L)'
;MAVARWMVATRQNPAYGQLTRPYVAQHGHNGGQLYAADLNFDSVAEEFGINRGFPPELVAEAREARDVYAQDRVDAREISLVTVDPQGSKDLDQAVYIATRGEGFEVFYAIADVGAFVRPGSGLYAEALRCGQTVYLPDCPARLYPPELPEGSASLLSRSRSSRGAVACHRRLVGRCPLRRGAPGQFAA
;
A
#
# COMPACT_ATOMS: atom_id res chain seq x y z
N MET A 1 -12.84 22.47 -14.69
CA MET A 1 -13.39 21.26 -14.05
C MET A 1 -12.80 21.16 -12.65
N ALA A 2 -13.65 21.31 -11.63
CA ALA A 2 -13.22 21.42 -10.24
C ALA A 2 -12.92 20.03 -9.66
N VAL A 3 -11.67 19.84 -9.24
CA VAL A 3 -11.24 18.70 -8.42
C VAL A 3 -11.78 18.95 -7.01
N ALA A 4 -12.57 18.02 -6.48
CA ALA A 4 -13.07 18.11 -5.12
C ALA A 4 -11.89 18.17 -4.13
N ARG A 5 -11.74 19.32 -3.48
CA ARG A 5 -10.77 19.55 -2.41
C ARG A 5 -11.40 19.01 -1.13
N TRP A 6 -10.93 17.86 -0.66
CA TRP A 6 -11.37 17.29 0.60
C TRP A 6 -10.55 17.89 1.75
N MET A 7 -11.22 18.62 2.66
CA MET A 7 -10.70 18.84 4.01
C MET A 7 -10.81 17.51 4.75
N VAL A 8 -9.70 16.79 4.89
CA VAL A 8 -9.62 15.71 5.87
C VAL A 8 -9.49 16.39 7.22
N ALA A 9 -10.53 16.30 8.05
CA ALA A 9 -10.42 16.56 9.48
C ALA A 9 -9.57 15.45 10.09
N THR A 10 -8.26 15.46 9.84
CA THR A 10 -7.34 14.76 10.71
C THR A 10 -7.40 15.53 12.01
N ARG A 11 -7.94 14.95 13.09
CA ARG A 11 -7.23 15.13 14.35
C ARG A 11 -5.85 14.54 14.08
N GLN A 12 -4.92 15.41 13.67
CA GLN A 12 -3.51 15.07 13.69
C GLN A 12 -3.27 14.58 15.11
N ASN A 13 -2.98 13.30 15.27
CA ASN A 13 -2.32 12.86 16.48
C ASN A 13 -0.89 13.41 16.33
N PRO A 14 -0.51 14.47 17.07
CA PRO A 14 0.78 15.13 16.88
C PRO A 14 1.96 14.18 17.17
N ALA A 15 1.70 13.01 17.79
CA ALA A 15 2.70 11.99 18.07
C ALA A 15 3.30 11.33 16.81
N TYR A 16 2.57 11.26 15.69
CA TYR A 16 3.06 10.55 14.49
C TYR A 16 3.91 11.43 13.55
N GLY A 17 4.00 12.74 13.79
CA GLY A 17 4.73 13.68 12.92
C GLY A 17 6.06 14.19 13.47
N GLN A 18 6.50 13.74 14.65
CA GLN A 18 7.63 14.36 15.38
C GLN A 18 8.68 13.38 15.93
N LEU A 19 8.88 12.21 15.31
CA LEU A 19 9.97 11.31 15.70
C LEU A 19 11.24 11.46 14.82
N THR A 20 11.40 12.57 14.12
CA THR A 20 12.65 12.88 13.38
C THR A 20 13.62 13.77 14.15
N ARG A 21 13.28 14.16 15.38
CA ARG A 21 14.20 14.83 16.29
C ARG A 21 14.55 13.87 17.43
N PRO A 22 15.84 13.69 17.77
CA PRO A 22 16.21 12.92 18.94
C PRO A 22 15.48 13.53 20.14
N TYR A 23 14.75 12.71 20.88
CA TYR A 23 14.21 13.11 22.17
C TYR A 23 15.40 13.37 23.09
N VAL A 24 15.73 14.65 23.30
CA VAL A 24 16.72 15.04 24.29
C VAL A 24 16.00 15.12 25.63
N ALA A 25 16.17 14.09 26.46
CA ALA A 25 15.81 14.19 27.86
C ALA A 25 16.70 15.24 28.50
N GLN A 26 16.19 16.47 28.66
CA GLN A 26 16.81 17.43 29.57
C GLN A 26 16.47 16.96 31.00
N HIS A 27 17.42 17.12 31.92
CA HIS A 27 17.39 16.74 33.34
C HIS A 27 18.08 15.41 33.70
N GLY A 28 19.39 15.34 33.41
CA GLY A 28 20.35 14.63 34.27
C GLY A 28 21.11 15.67 35.11
N HIS A 29 21.23 15.45 36.42
CA HIS A 29 21.84 16.38 37.39
C HIS A 29 23.33 16.74 37.17
N ASN A 30 23.95 16.33 36.05
CA ASN A 30 25.38 16.55 35.73
C ASN A 30 25.64 16.94 34.25
N GLY A 31 24.74 17.71 33.61
CA GLY A 31 25.04 18.39 32.33
C GLY A 31 25.31 17.52 31.08
N GLY A 32 25.23 16.20 31.18
CA GLY A 32 25.35 15.29 30.02
C GLY A 32 24.06 15.26 29.21
N GLN A 33 24.14 15.45 27.89
CA GLN A 33 23.05 15.12 26.98
C GLN A 33 22.93 13.59 26.87
N LEU A 34 21.77 13.05 27.23
CA LEU A 34 21.42 11.66 26.93
C LEU A 34 20.79 11.63 25.54
N TYR A 35 21.41 10.90 24.62
CA TYR A 35 20.80 10.58 23.33
C TYR A 35 20.09 9.23 23.46
N ALA A 36 18.82 9.17 23.06
CA ALA A 36 18.21 7.89 22.75
C ALA A 36 18.93 7.34 21.51
N ALA A 37 19.44 6.11 21.60
CA ALA A 37 19.94 5.41 20.42
C ALA A 37 18.79 5.27 19.40
N ASP A 38 19.13 5.24 18.12
CA ASP A 38 18.16 4.89 17.08
C ASP A 38 17.52 3.54 17.43
N LEU A 39 16.18 3.50 17.44
CA LEU A 39 15.44 2.29 17.73
C LEU A 39 15.64 1.30 16.58
N ASN A 40 16.37 0.22 16.84
CA ASN A 40 16.57 -0.89 15.92
C ASN A 40 15.84 -2.14 16.45
N PHE A 41 15.04 -2.79 15.60
CA PHE A 41 14.30 -4.01 15.92
C PHE A 41 14.92 -5.29 15.33
N ASP A 42 16.17 -5.25 14.87
CA ASP A 42 16.87 -6.41 14.32
C ASP A 42 16.95 -7.59 15.29
N SER A 43 17.26 -7.35 16.57
CA SER A 43 17.32 -8.43 17.58
C SER A 43 15.97 -9.11 17.78
N VAL A 44 14.87 -8.35 17.72
CA VAL A 44 13.50 -8.89 17.77
C VAL A 44 13.23 -9.69 16.51
N ALA A 45 13.58 -9.17 15.33
CA ALA A 45 13.40 -9.90 14.07
C ALA A 45 14.17 -11.23 14.07
N GLU A 46 15.41 -11.26 14.54
CA GLU A 46 16.24 -12.46 14.67
C GLU A 46 15.65 -13.47 15.64
N GLU A 47 15.18 -13.03 16.82
CA GLU A 47 14.54 -13.88 17.83
C GLU A 47 13.36 -14.66 17.25
N PHE A 48 12.57 -14.01 16.39
CA PHE A 48 11.40 -14.61 15.72
C PHE A 48 11.72 -15.23 14.34
N GLY A 49 12.99 -15.25 13.92
CA GLY A 49 13.41 -15.81 12.64
C GLY A 49 12.88 -15.05 11.41
N ILE A 50 12.61 -13.75 11.57
CA ILE A 50 12.07 -12.87 10.53
C ILE A 50 13.22 -12.33 9.69
N ASN A 51 13.34 -12.83 8.45
CA ASN A 51 14.30 -12.28 7.50
C ASN A 51 13.78 -10.97 6.90
N ARG A 52 14.58 -9.90 6.98
CA ARG A 52 14.23 -8.56 6.49
C ARG A 52 14.85 -8.23 5.12
N GLY A 53 15.75 -9.07 4.62
CA GLY A 53 16.52 -8.84 3.40
C GLY A 53 16.31 -9.91 2.34
N PHE A 54 16.68 -9.56 1.10
CA PHE A 54 16.66 -10.47 -0.03
C PHE A 54 18.05 -10.67 -0.59
N PRO A 55 18.41 -11.91 -0.97
CA PRO A 55 19.58 -12.17 -1.80
C PRO A 55 19.58 -11.32 -3.09
N PRO A 56 20.75 -10.84 -3.57
CA PRO A 56 20.85 -10.00 -4.77
C PRO A 56 20.20 -10.59 -6.03
N GLU A 57 20.24 -11.92 -6.17
CA GLU A 57 19.62 -12.65 -7.27
C GLU A 57 18.09 -12.51 -7.27
N LEU A 58 17.44 -12.48 -6.10
CA LEU A 58 15.99 -12.29 -5.99
C LEU A 58 15.59 -10.85 -6.27
N VAL A 59 16.43 -9.89 -5.86
CA VAL A 59 16.26 -8.48 -6.22
C VAL A 59 16.35 -8.29 -7.74
N ALA A 60 17.31 -8.95 -8.40
CA ALA A 60 17.43 -8.93 -9.86
C ALA A 60 16.24 -9.63 -10.55
N GLU A 61 15.80 -10.77 -10.04
CA GLU A 61 14.61 -11.47 -10.53
C GLU A 61 13.35 -10.59 -10.45
N ALA A 62 13.16 -9.88 -9.34
CA ALA A 62 12.02 -8.96 -9.15
C ALA A 62 12.04 -7.79 -10.14
N ARG A 63 13.22 -7.23 -10.43
CA ARG A 63 13.38 -6.14 -11.42
C ARG A 63 13.03 -6.59 -12.83
N GLU A 64 13.39 -7.82 -13.18
CA GLU A 64 13.13 -8.38 -14.51
C GLU A 64 11.78 -9.10 -14.63
N ALA A 65 11.04 -9.25 -13.54
CA ALA A 65 9.70 -9.82 -13.55
C ALA A 65 8.78 -9.03 -14.50
N ARG A 66 8.04 -9.77 -15.32
CA ARG A 66 7.04 -9.25 -16.26
C ARG A 66 5.77 -10.04 -16.11
N ASP A 67 4.66 -9.35 -16.31
CA ASP A 67 3.33 -9.92 -16.34
C ASP A 67 3.21 -10.96 -17.46
N VAL A 68 3.08 -12.24 -17.08
CA VAL A 68 3.03 -13.35 -18.04
C VAL A 68 1.70 -13.43 -18.80
N TYR A 69 0.66 -12.75 -18.32
CA TYR A 69 -0.68 -12.75 -18.93
C TYR A 69 -0.99 -11.46 -19.68
N ALA A 70 0.01 -10.58 -19.88
CA ALA A 70 -0.21 -9.24 -20.44
C ALA A 70 -0.97 -9.22 -21.78
N GLN A 71 -0.81 -10.25 -22.62
CA GLN A 71 -1.49 -10.35 -23.92
C GLN A 71 -2.96 -10.80 -23.80
N ASP A 72 -3.33 -11.46 -22.72
CA ASP A 72 -4.65 -12.05 -22.50
C ASP A 72 -5.56 -11.13 -21.66
N ARG A 73 -5.06 -9.97 -21.22
CA ARG A 73 -5.81 -9.05 -20.37
C ARG A 73 -6.88 -8.30 -21.15
N VAL A 74 -8.03 -8.13 -20.51
CA VAL A 74 -9.07 -7.20 -20.95
C VAL A 74 -8.63 -5.77 -20.62
N ASP A 75 -8.69 -4.89 -21.61
CA ASP A 75 -8.44 -3.46 -21.40
C ASP A 75 -9.62 -2.82 -20.66
N ALA A 76 -9.36 -2.36 -19.43
CA ALA A 76 -10.33 -1.69 -18.59
C ALA A 76 -9.86 -0.28 -18.16
N ARG A 77 -8.93 0.32 -18.91
CA ARG A 77 -8.32 1.63 -18.57
C ARG A 77 -9.30 2.79 -18.57
N GLU A 78 -10.48 2.64 -19.17
CA GLU A 78 -11.55 3.65 -19.15
C GLU A 78 -12.30 3.71 -17.81
N ILE A 79 -12.11 2.73 -16.92
CA ILE A 79 -12.71 2.75 -15.59
C ILE A 79 -11.88 3.65 -14.69
N SER A 80 -12.49 4.73 -14.19
CA SER A 80 -11.85 5.72 -13.30
C SER A 80 -11.65 5.21 -11.87
N LEU A 81 -10.85 4.15 -11.72
CA LEU A 81 -10.49 3.57 -10.42
C LEU A 81 -9.71 4.56 -9.56
N VAL A 82 -9.94 4.50 -8.24
CA VAL A 82 -9.17 5.23 -7.22
C VAL A 82 -8.62 4.26 -6.18
N THR A 83 -7.47 4.57 -5.59
CA THR A 83 -6.93 3.82 -4.43
C THR A 83 -7.19 4.62 -3.15
N VAL A 84 -7.21 3.93 -2.00
CA VAL A 84 -7.47 4.53 -0.68
C VAL A 84 -6.39 4.05 0.28
N ASP A 85 -5.29 4.80 0.32
CA ASP A 85 -4.07 4.40 1.01
C ASP A 85 -3.48 5.59 1.79
N PRO A 86 -2.64 5.33 2.81
CA PRO A 86 -1.89 6.38 3.49
C PRO A 86 -1.09 7.28 2.54
N GLN A 87 -0.86 8.52 2.96
CA GLN A 87 -0.02 9.44 2.20
C GLN A 87 1.40 8.87 2.07
N GLY A 88 1.86 8.70 0.83
CA GLY A 88 3.21 8.21 0.54
C GLY A 88 3.31 6.70 0.29
N SER A 89 2.21 5.96 0.38
CA SER A 89 2.16 4.54 -0.01
C SER A 89 2.59 4.34 -1.46
N LYS A 90 3.32 3.25 -1.70
CA LYS A 90 3.86 2.88 -3.02
C LYS A 90 3.42 1.48 -3.45
N ASP A 91 3.09 0.64 -2.51
CA ASP A 91 2.51 -0.70 -2.61
C ASP A 91 0.99 -0.62 -2.67
N LEU A 92 0.47 -0.13 -3.79
CA LEU A 92 -0.98 0.04 -3.98
C LEU A 92 -1.59 -1.27 -4.49
N ASP A 93 -2.17 -2.03 -3.56
CA ASP A 93 -2.71 -3.37 -3.85
C ASP A 93 -4.14 -3.38 -4.37
N GLN A 94 -4.88 -2.29 -4.16
CA GLN A 94 -6.33 -2.25 -4.42
C GLN A 94 -6.77 -0.92 -5.03
N ALA A 95 -7.72 -1.00 -5.95
CA ALA A 95 -8.37 0.17 -6.52
C ALA A 95 -9.87 -0.08 -6.70
N VAL A 96 -10.69 0.95 -6.52
CA VAL A 96 -12.14 0.85 -6.53
C VAL A 96 -12.77 1.95 -7.38
N TYR A 97 -13.85 1.61 -8.07
CA TYR A 97 -14.78 2.56 -8.66
C TYR A 97 -16.19 2.21 -8.21
N ILE A 98 -16.95 3.22 -7.80
CA ILE A 98 -18.35 3.07 -7.38
C ILE A 98 -19.17 4.14 -8.08
N ALA A 99 -20.24 3.72 -8.75
CA ALA A 99 -21.24 4.62 -9.33
C ALA A 99 -22.65 4.21 -8.94
N THR A 100 -23.53 5.18 -8.80
CA THR A 100 -24.97 4.93 -8.65
C THR A 100 -25.56 4.43 -9.96
N ARG A 101 -26.32 3.33 -9.92
CA ARG A 101 -26.99 2.76 -11.10
C ARG A 101 -28.40 2.28 -10.73
N GLY A 102 -29.42 3.02 -11.15
CA GLY A 102 -30.80 2.79 -10.75
C GLY A 102 -30.98 2.96 -9.24
N GLU A 103 -31.60 1.98 -8.58
CA GLU A 103 -31.78 1.94 -7.12
C GLU A 103 -30.57 1.39 -6.36
N GLY A 104 -29.42 1.18 -7.02
CA GLY A 104 -28.26 0.53 -6.44
C GLY A 104 -26.92 1.13 -6.89
N PHE A 105 -25.87 0.32 -6.80
CA PHE A 105 -24.51 0.70 -7.14
C PHE A 105 -23.88 -0.30 -8.10
N GLU A 106 -23.08 0.22 -9.02
CA GLU A 106 -22.11 -0.54 -9.79
C GLU A 106 -20.75 -0.36 -9.16
N VAL A 107 -20.12 -1.49 -8.80
CA VAL A 107 -18.82 -1.52 -8.13
C VAL A 107 -17.84 -2.30 -8.98
N PHE A 108 -16.72 -1.66 -9.29
CA PHE A 108 -15.53 -2.31 -9.81
C PHE A 108 -14.46 -2.29 -8.72
N TYR A 109 -13.89 -3.45 -8.42
CA TYR A 109 -12.84 -3.59 -7.43
C TYR A 109 -11.69 -4.37 -8.07
N ALA A 110 -10.53 -3.74 -8.15
CA ALA A 110 -9.33 -4.28 -8.77
C ALA A 110 -8.28 -4.56 -7.69
N ILE A 111 -7.66 -5.74 -7.75
CA ILE A 111 -6.57 -6.17 -6.88
C ILE A 111 -5.32 -6.34 -7.74
N ALA A 112 -4.18 -5.83 -7.29
CA ALA A 112 -2.88 -6.02 -7.92
C ALA A 112 -2.60 -7.51 -8.15
N ASP A 113 -2.26 -7.87 -9.38
CA ASP A 113 -2.06 -9.27 -9.78
C ASP A 113 -0.58 -9.66 -9.66
N VAL A 114 -0.07 -9.71 -8.42
CA VAL A 114 1.33 -10.08 -8.15
C VAL A 114 1.65 -11.50 -8.67
N GLY A 115 0.67 -12.40 -8.65
CA GLY A 115 0.80 -13.76 -9.16
C GLY A 115 1.16 -13.83 -10.65
N ALA A 116 0.81 -12.82 -11.44
CA ALA A 116 1.21 -12.73 -12.84
C ALA A 116 2.72 -12.44 -13.04
N PHE A 117 3.42 -11.97 -12.01
CA PHE A 117 4.85 -11.65 -12.05
C PHE A 117 5.70 -12.75 -11.41
N VAL A 118 5.11 -13.60 -10.56
CA VAL A 118 5.81 -14.64 -9.80
C VAL A 118 5.48 -16.01 -10.37
N ARG A 119 6.45 -16.62 -11.06
CA ARG A 119 6.25 -17.91 -11.73
C ARG A 119 6.39 -19.07 -10.73
N PRO A 120 5.47 -20.05 -10.69
CA PRO A 120 5.67 -21.26 -9.92
C PRO A 120 7.03 -21.91 -10.20
N GLY A 121 7.76 -22.26 -9.14
CA GLY A 121 9.11 -22.82 -9.22
C GLY A 121 10.25 -21.82 -9.41
N SER A 122 9.98 -20.50 -9.48
CA SER A 122 11.02 -19.47 -9.50
C SER A 122 11.63 -19.19 -8.12
N GLY A 123 12.72 -18.40 -8.07
CA GLY A 123 13.34 -18.00 -6.81
C GLY A 123 12.40 -17.15 -5.97
N LEU A 124 11.73 -16.17 -6.59
CA LEU A 124 10.70 -15.37 -5.93
C LEU A 124 9.54 -16.22 -5.40
N TYR A 125 9.13 -17.26 -6.12
CA TYR A 125 8.08 -18.17 -5.67
C TYR A 125 8.49 -18.95 -4.43
N ALA A 126 9.70 -19.54 -4.44
CA ALA A 126 10.23 -20.26 -3.29
C ALA A 126 10.39 -19.35 -2.06
N GLU A 127 10.89 -18.13 -2.26
CA GLU A 127 11.04 -17.15 -1.18
C GLU A 127 9.69 -16.67 -0.64
N ALA A 128 8.69 -16.45 -1.50
CA ALA A 128 7.35 -16.08 -1.07
C ALA A 128 6.70 -17.18 -0.21
N LEU A 129 6.89 -18.46 -0.57
CA LEU A 129 6.44 -19.58 0.26
C LEU A 129 7.18 -19.66 1.61
N ARG A 130 8.47 -19.30 1.62
CA ARG A 130 9.28 -19.27 2.85
C ARG A 130 8.86 -18.14 3.79
N CYS A 131 8.63 -16.95 3.25
CA CYS A 131 8.22 -15.76 4.01
C CYS A 131 6.74 -15.81 4.43
N GLY A 132 5.85 -16.28 3.53
CA GLY A 132 4.41 -16.41 3.74
C GLY A 132 3.64 -15.09 3.76
N GLN A 133 4.18 -14.04 4.40
CA GLN A 133 3.56 -12.73 4.55
C GLN A 133 4.59 -11.61 4.69
N THR A 134 4.15 -10.36 4.53
CA THR A 134 4.90 -9.19 5.00
C THR A 134 4.64 -9.01 6.51
N VAL A 135 5.69 -8.88 7.30
CA VAL A 135 5.61 -8.55 8.73
C VAL A 135 6.00 -7.10 8.95
N TYR A 136 5.10 -6.30 9.51
CA TYR A 136 5.33 -4.88 9.77
C TYR A 136 5.96 -4.68 11.16
N LEU A 137 7.27 -4.39 11.19
CA LEU A 137 7.98 -3.95 12.39
C LEU A 137 7.89 -2.42 12.52
N PRO A 138 8.09 -1.86 13.73
CA PRO A 138 7.94 -0.42 13.95
C PRO A 138 8.93 0.47 13.16
N ASP A 139 10.11 -0.06 12.83
CA ASP A 139 11.17 0.63 12.09
C ASP A 139 11.12 0.33 10.57
N CYS A 140 10.97 -0.94 10.18
CA CYS A 140 10.97 -1.34 8.77
C CYS A 140 10.26 -2.69 8.54
N PRO A 141 9.42 -2.83 7.49
CA PRO A 141 8.73 -4.10 7.22
C PRO A 141 9.70 -5.19 6.72
N ALA A 142 9.53 -6.41 7.21
CA ALA A 142 10.07 -7.62 6.60
C ALA A 142 9.13 -8.06 5.48
N ARG A 143 9.53 -7.85 4.23
CA ARG A 143 8.63 -7.91 3.07
C ARG A 143 8.46 -9.32 2.54
N LEU A 144 7.30 -9.59 1.96
CA LEU A 144 7.04 -10.82 1.21
C LEU A 144 7.84 -10.90 -0.10
N TYR A 145 8.01 -9.76 -0.77
CA TYR A 145 8.73 -9.64 -2.05
C TYR A 145 9.74 -8.48 -2.01
N PRO A 146 10.82 -8.53 -2.82
CA PRO A 146 11.70 -7.38 -3.02
C PRO A 146 10.90 -6.16 -3.47
N PRO A 147 11.17 -4.94 -2.94
CA PRO A 147 10.37 -3.74 -3.19
C PRO A 147 10.13 -3.41 -4.67
N GLU A 148 11.03 -3.82 -5.57
CA GLU A 148 10.92 -3.59 -7.00
C GLU A 148 9.64 -4.17 -7.63
N LEU A 149 9.03 -5.18 -6.99
CA LEU A 149 7.78 -5.76 -7.42
C LEU A 149 6.55 -5.03 -6.85
N PRO A 150 6.26 -5.04 -5.52
CA PRO A 150 5.05 -4.46 -4.96
C PRO A 150 5.04 -2.93 -4.99
N GLU A 151 6.20 -2.25 -4.98
CA GLU A 151 6.26 -0.78 -5.13
C GLU A 151 6.47 -0.34 -6.59
N GLY A 152 6.63 -1.30 -7.50
CA GLY A 152 7.05 -1.09 -8.87
C GLY A 152 6.09 -1.66 -9.89
N SER A 153 6.45 -2.81 -10.48
CA SER A 153 5.75 -3.37 -11.64
C SER A 153 4.35 -3.90 -11.32
N ALA A 154 4.14 -4.44 -10.12
CA ALA A 154 2.88 -5.01 -9.66
C ALA A 154 1.97 -4.01 -8.93
N SER A 155 2.47 -2.82 -8.60
CA SER A 155 1.68 -1.77 -7.94
C SER A 155 0.67 -1.09 -8.88
N LEU A 156 -0.50 -0.72 -8.36
CA LEU A 156 -1.53 0.07 -9.07
C LEU A 156 -1.23 1.58 -9.11
N LEU A 157 0.05 1.97 -9.15
CA LEU A 157 0.48 3.37 -9.26
C LEU A 157 -0.03 4.05 -10.54
N SER A 158 -0.87 5.07 -10.37
CA SER A 158 -1.44 5.87 -11.48
C SER A 158 -0.44 6.75 -12.22
N ARG A 159 0.74 7.00 -11.63
CA ARG A 159 1.78 7.91 -12.16
C ARG A 159 2.71 7.26 -13.20
N SER A 160 2.61 5.95 -13.38
CA SER A 160 3.38 5.21 -14.38
C SER A 160 2.72 5.32 -15.75
N ARG A 161 3.51 5.55 -16.82
CA ARG A 161 3.01 5.47 -18.21
C ARG A 161 2.70 4.03 -18.66
N SER A 162 3.14 3.04 -17.90
CA SER A 162 2.95 1.62 -18.21
C SER A 162 1.63 1.09 -17.65
N SER A 163 0.92 0.30 -18.45
CA SER A 163 -0.26 -0.46 -18.02
C SER A 163 0.08 -1.36 -16.82
N ARG A 164 -0.87 -1.48 -15.87
CA ARG A 164 -0.72 -2.32 -14.67
C ARG A 164 -1.70 -3.48 -14.72
N GLY A 165 -1.22 -4.68 -14.42
CA GLY A 165 -2.03 -5.90 -14.34
C GLY A 165 -2.81 -5.95 -13.03
N ALA A 166 -4.09 -6.25 -13.11
CA ALA A 166 -4.96 -6.44 -11.96
C ALA A 166 -5.95 -7.58 -12.22
N VAL A 167 -6.38 -8.24 -11.15
CA VAL A 167 -7.58 -9.08 -11.14
C VAL A 167 -8.74 -8.18 -10.73
N ALA A 168 -9.76 -8.08 -11.58
CA ALA A 168 -10.91 -7.21 -11.35
C ALA A 168 -12.19 -8.01 -11.09
N CYS A 169 -12.90 -7.63 -10.04
CA CYS A 169 -14.25 -8.07 -9.73
C CYS A 169 -15.25 -6.96 -10.10
N HIS A 170 -16.27 -7.31 -10.87
CA HIS A 170 -17.40 -6.43 -11.19
C HIS A 170 -18.66 -6.94 -10.50
N ARG A 171 -19.34 -6.07 -9.75
CA ARG A 171 -20.58 -6.44 -9.07
C ARG A 171 -21.60 -5.31 -9.12
N ARG A 172 -22.86 -5.68 -9.35
CA ARG A 172 -24.02 -4.82 -9.12
C ARG A 172 -24.60 -5.11 -7.75
N LEU A 173 -24.73 -4.07 -6.94
CA LEU A 173 -25.35 -4.13 -5.62
C LEU A 173 -26.71 -3.44 -5.71
N VAL A 174 -27.78 -4.14 -5.35
CA VAL A 174 -29.15 -3.60 -5.31
C VAL A 174 -29.54 -3.41 -3.86
N GLY A 175 -29.93 -2.20 -3.48
CA GLY A 175 -30.34 -1.89 -2.12
C GLY A 175 -30.33 -0.39 -1.84
N ARG A 176 -31.30 0.06 -1.03
CA ARG A 176 -31.36 1.46 -0.58
C ARG A 176 -30.23 1.71 0.41
N CYS A 177 -29.27 2.58 0.07
CA CYS A 177 -28.34 3.11 1.05
C CYS A 177 -29.13 3.98 2.06
N PRO A 178 -29.15 3.65 3.36
CA PRO A 178 -29.89 4.43 4.36
C PRO A 178 -29.26 5.80 4.63
N LEU A 179 -28.04 6.04 4.12
CA LEU A 179 -27.36 7.34 4.19
C LEU A 179 -28.10 8.33 3.28
N ARG A 180 -29.23 8.84 3.79
CA ARG A 180 -29.86 10.05 3.27
C ARG A 180 -28.80 11.14 3.22
N ARG A 181 -28.69 11.82 2.08
CA ARG A 181 -28.01 13.12 1.99
C ARG A 181 -28.57 13.99 3.10
N GLY A 182 -27.76 14.29 4.11
CA GLY A 182 -28.00 15.46 4.94
C GLY A 182 -28.10 16.67 4.01
N ALA A 183 -29.02 17.58 4.31
CA ALA A 183 -29.32 18.74 3.47
C ALA A 183 -28.04 19.50 3.05
N PRO A 184 -27.99 20.05 1.83
CA PRO A 184 -26.85 20.87 1.41
C PRO A 184 -26.82 22.15 2.25
N GLY A 185 -25.79 22.29 3.08
CA GLY A 185 -25.49 23.53 3.79
C GLY A 185 -25.28 23.33 5.28
N GLN A 186 -24.01 23.13 5.67
CA GLN A 186 -23.36 23.71 6.86
C GLN A 186 -21.99 23.04 7.04
N PHE A 187 -21.00 23.55 6.32
CA PHE A 187 -19.63 23.57 6.84
C PHE A 187 -19.20 25.03 6.75
N ALA A 188 -19.27 25.73 7.88
CA ALA A 188 -18.77 27.08 8.04
C ALA A 188 -17.23 27.06 8.02
N ALA A 189 -16.67 28.18 7.56
CA ALA A 189 -15.26 28.44 7.28
C ALA A 189 -14.30 28.22 8.47
#